data_AF-A0A7S1E6D8-F1
#
_entry.id   AF-A0A7S1E6D8-F1
#
_cell.length_a   1.000
_cell.length_b   1.000
_cell.length_c   1.000
_cell.angle_alpha   90.00
_cell.angle_beta   90.00
_cell.angle_gamma   90.00
#
_symmetry.space_group_name_H-M   'P 1'
#
loop_
_entity.id
_entity.type
_entity.pdbx_description
1 polymer ?
#
loop_
_entity_poly.entity_id
_entity_poly.type
_entity_poly.pdbx_seq_one_letter_code
_entity_poly.pdbx_strand_id
1 'polypeptide(L)'
;KPAEDPAWTAAKAAAKAGPADIAIAGQATLHLPADRVFIPQPQAGTLLRAMGNPGSHDELSGLIFPKGEGEWFATLRYIASGYVKDGDAKEWKADELLASYKEGTEASNEERQKMGVAPLEITGWAEVPAYEAG
;
A
#
# COMPACT_ATOMS: atom_id res chain seq x y z
N LYS A 1 6.19 9.46 27.65
CA LYS A 1 6.20 8.98 26.24
C LYS A 1 5.00 8.04 26.12
N PRO A 2 4.03 8.28 25.22
CA PRO A 2 2.97 7.29 25.04
C PRO A 2 3.60 5.94 24.67
N ALA A 3 2.98 4.85 25.13
CA ALA A 3 3.42 3.51 24.76
C ALA A 3 3.38 3.39 23.24
N GLU A 4 4.42 2.80 22.65
CA GLU A 4 4.44 2.53 21.22
C GLU A 4 3.26 1.62 20.88
N ASP A 5 2.51 1.96 19.82
CA ASP A 5 1.34 1.22 19.40
C ASP A 5 1.68 -0.29 19.23
N PRO A 6 0.87 -1.21 19.76
CA PRO A 6 1.15 -2.65 19.67
C PRO A 6 1.27 -3.14 18.22
N ALA A 7 0.58 -2.51 17.26
CA ALA A 7 0.72 -2.83 15.84
C ALA A 7 2.13 -2.50 15.33
N TRP A 8 2.68 -1.35 15.72
CA TRP A 8 4.07 -0.98 15.38
C TRP A 8 5.09 -1.91 16.02
N THR A 9 4.87 -2.30 17.28
CA THR A 9 5.74 -3.25 17.99
C THR A 9 5.75 -4.62 17.31
N ALA A 10 4.57 -5.17 16.99
CA ALA A 10 4.44 -6.45 16.30
C ALA A 10 5.03 -6.41 14.88
N ALA A 11 4.81 -5.30 14.17
CA ALA A 11 5.32 -5.12 12.81
C ALA A 11 6.86 -5.05 12.78
N LYS A 12 7.50 -4.36 13.73
CA LYS A 12 8.96 -4.35 13.88
C LYS A 12 9.53 -5.73 14.21
N ALA A 13 8.84 -6.50 15.06
CA ALA A 13 9.26 -7.86 15.40
C ALA A 13 9.20 -8.83 14.20
N ALA A 14 8.23 -8.63 13.30
CA ALA A 14 8.07 -9.42 12.08
C ALA A 14 8.88 -8.89 10.88
N ALA A 15 9.52 -7.74 11.02
CA ALA A 15 10.17 -7.04 9.93
C ALA A 15 11.38 -7.79 9.39
N LYS A 16 11.50 -7.82 8.05
CA LYS A 16 12.65 -8.34 7.32
C LYS A 16 13.43 -7.17 6.73
N ALA A 17 14.62 -6.93 7.27
CA ALA A 17 15.52 -5.92 6.78
C ALA A 17 16.20 -6.42 5.49
N GLY A 18 16.26 -5.57 4.46
CA GLY A 18 17.10 -5.85 3.31
C GLY A 18 18.60 -5.74 3.65
N PRO A 19 19.49 -6.29 2.81
CA PRO A 19 19.19 -6.97 1.56
C PRO A 19 18.59 -8.36 1.79
N ALA A 20 17.49 -8.70 1.12
CA ALA A 20 16.81 -9.98 1.31
C ALA A 20 15.94 -10.36 0.11
N ASP A 21 15.82 -11.66 -0.15
CA ASP A 21 14.88 -12.20 -1.13
C ASP A 21 13.54 -12.49 -0.47
N ILE A 22 12.49 -11.83 -0.95
CA ILE A 22 11.12 -12.00 -0.46
C ILE A 22 10.32 -12.75 -1.51
N ALA A 23 9.95 -14.00 -1.20
CA ALA A 23 9.06 -14.79 -2.04
C ALA A 23 7.64 -14.18 -2.05
N ILE A 24 7.11 -13.94 -3.24
CA ILE A 24 5.80 -13.35 -3.48
C ILE A 24 4.90 -14.41 -4.09
N ALA A 25 3.91 -14.86 -3.30
CA ALA A 25 2.89 -15.84 -3.69
C ALA A 25 3.42 -17.12 -4.36
N GLY A 26 4.68 -17.49 -4.14
CA GLY A 26 5.34 -18.62 -4.80
C GLY A 26 5.54 -18.47 -6.31
N GLN A 27 5.36 -17.26 -6.86
CA GLN A 27 5.38 -16.98 -8.30
C GLN A 27 6.44 -15.94 -8.67
N ALA A 28 6.86 -15.09 -7.74
CA ALA A 28 7.91 -14.10 -7.95
C ALA A 28 8.83 -13.99 -6.73
N THR A 29 10.01 -13.41 -6.93
CA THR A 29 10.93 -13.04 -5.85
C THR A 29 11.21 -11.55 -5.95
N LEU A 30 10.98 -10.83 -4.86
CA LEU A 30 11.38 -9.44 -4.70
C LEU A 30 12.76 -9.39 -4.06
N HIS A 31 13.74 -8.86 -4.79
CA HIS A 31 15.04 -8.51 -4.25
C HIS A 31 14.93 -7.20 -3.47
N LEU A 32 14.75 -7.29 -2.15
CA LEU A 32 14.62 -6.14 -1.27
C LEU A 32 16.01 -5.52 -1.06
N PRO A 33 16.23 -4.23 -1.39
CA PRO A 33 17.54 -3.59 -1.23
C PRO A 33 17.85 -3.26 0.23
N ALA A 34 19.13 -2.99 0.52
CA ALA A 34 19.66 -2.81 1.88
C ALA A 34 19.03 -1.66 2.67
N ASP A 35 18.47 -0.67 2.00
CA ASP A 35 17.85 0.52 2.57
C ASP A 35 16.32 0.40 2.73
N ARG A 36 15.78 -0.83 2.61
CA ARG A 36 14.35 -1.13 2.77
C ARG A 36 14.10 -2.19 3.85
N VAL A 37 12.88 -2.17 4.36
CA VAL A 37 12.33 -3.13 5.31
C VAL A 37 11.01 -3.63 4.77
N PHE A 38 10.79 -4.93 4.84
CA PHE A 38 9.54 -5.57 4.48
C PHE A 38 8.81 -6.07 5.73
N ILE A 39 7.52 -5.78 5.83
CA ILE A 39 6.63 -6.27 6.90
C ILE A 39 5.65 -7.25 6.27
N PRO A 40 5.71 -8.55 6.62
CA PRO A 40 4.82 -9.56 6.05
C PRO A 40 3.41 -9.48 6.65
N GLN A 41 2.47 -10.21 6.04
CA GLN A 41 1.23 -10.58 6.71
C GLN A 41 1.47 -11.51 7.92
N PRO A 42 0.59 -11.48 8.93
CA PRO A 42 -0.60 -10.62 9.08
C PRO A 42 -0.32 -9.21 9.64
N GLN A 43 0.94 -8.91 9.99
CA GLN A 43 1.31 -7.65 10.65
C GLN A 43 1.14 -6.45 9.70
N ALA A 44 1.36 -6.62 8.40
CA ALA A 44 1.10 -5.62 7.37
C ALA A 44 -0.33 -5.04 7.45
N GLY A 45 -1.36 -5.90 7.37
CA GLY A 45 -2.75 -5.44 7.41
C GLY A 45 -3.14 -4.82 8.76
N THR A 46 -2.62 -5.37 9.86
CA THR A 46 -2.84 -4.79 11.21
C THR A 46 -2.22 -3.41 11.34
N LEU A 47 -0.99 -3.24 10.85
CA LEU A 47 -0.30 -1.96 10.85
C LEU A 47 -1.02 -0.94 9.96
N LEU A 48 -1.48 -1.35 8.78
CA LEU A 48 -2.19 -0.46 7.85
C LEU A 48 -3.48 0.09 8.47
N ARG A 49 -4.23 -0.75 9.19
CA ARG A 49 -5.39 -0.33 10.00
C ARG A 49 -5.01 0.64 11.12
N ALA A 50 -3.96 0.36 11.87
CA ALA A 50 -3.48 1.27 12.92
C ALA A 50 -3.05 2.64 12.36
N MET A 51 -2.57 2.67 11.10
CA MET A 51 -2.26 3.90 10.36
C MET A 51 -3.48 4.62 9.76
N GLY A 52 -4.71 4.18 10.06
CA GLY A 52 -5.94 4.85 9.60
C GLY A 52 -6.43 4.41 8.21
N ASN A 53 -6.01 3.23 7.75
CA ASN A 53 -6.53 2.63 6.52
C ASN A 53 -7.51 1.49 6.88
N PRO A 54 -8.83 1.76 6.89
CA PRO A 54 -9.84 0.78 7.28
C PRO A 54 -9.94 -0.37 6.25
N GLY A 55 -10.67 -1.42 6.61
CA GLY A 55 -10.90 -2.60 5.77
C GLY A 55 -10.06 -3.84 6.10
N SER A 56 -10.43 -4.94 5.44
CA SER A 56 -9.64 -6.17 5.40
C SER A 56 -8.60 -6.05 4.31
N HIS A 57 -7.33 -6.30 4.66
CA HIS A 57 -6.17 -6.14 3.77
C HIS A 57 -5.60 -7.51 3.39
N ASP A 58 -6.46 -8.49 3.15
CA ASP A 58 -6.09 -9.90 2.96
C ASP A 58 -5.34 -10.12 1.63
N GLU A 59 -5.48 -9.18 0.69
CA GLU A 59 -4.82 -9.17 -0.61
C GLU A 59 -3.36 -8.68 -0.55
N LEU A 60 -2.92 -8.06 0.55
CA LEU A 60 -1.53 -7.64 0.69
C LEU A 60 -0.62 -8.86 0.89
N SER A 61 0.47 -8.89 0.14
CA SER A 61 1.64 -9.71 0.47
C SER A 61 2.46 -9.09 1.62
N GLY A 62 2.49 -7.76 1.71
CA GLY A 62 3.12 -7.04 2.83
C GLY A 62 3.29 -5.54 2.59
N LEU A 63 4.01 -4.86 3.49
CA LEU A 63 4.38 -3.45 3.39
C LEU A 63 5.89 -3.30 3.22
N ILE A 64 6.32 -2.28 2.48
CA ILE A 64 7.73 -1.91 2.34
C ILE A 64 7.95 -0.50 2.89
N PHE A 65 8.92 -0.35 3.78
CA PHE A 65 9.33 0.92 4.37
C PHE A 65 10.79 1.24 4.02
N PRO A 66 11.17 2.51 3.88
CA PRO A 66 12.56 2.93 3.92
C PRO A 66 13.14 2.78 5.33
N LYS A 67 14.43 2.43 5.46
CA LYS A 67 15.13 2.40 6.77
C LYS A 67 15.48 3.79 7.32
N GLY A 68 15.45 4.82 6.47
CA GLY A 68 15.85 6.20 6.80
C GLY A 68 14.66 7.16 6.93
N GLU A 69 14.92 8.45 6.68
CA GLU A 69 13.96 9.56 6.82
C GLU A 69 12.91 9.62 5.70
N GLY A 70 12.25 8.50 5.40
CA GLY A 70 11.13 8.47 4.47
C GLY A 70 9.81 8.31 5.21
N GLU A 71 8.94 9.32 5.13
CA GLU A 71 7.56 9.26 5.63
C GLU A 71 6.61 8.64 4.59
N TRP A 72 7.03 7.53 3.98
CA TRP A 72 6.25 6.81 2.99
C TRP A 72 6.37 5.30 3.20
N PHE A 73 5.39 4.56 2.68
CA PHE A 73 5.43 3.11 2.59
C PHE A 73 4.79 2.67 1.28
N ALA A 74 5.16 1.48 0.79
CA ALA A 74 4.51 0.85 -0.35
C ALA A 74 3.72 -0.39 0.09
N THR A 75 2.57 -0.59 -0.54
CA THR A 75 1.77 -1.82 -0.40
C THR A 75 2.19 -2.80 -1.48
N LEU A 76 2.59 -4.01 -1.09
CA LEU A 76 2.93 -5.08 -2.01
C LEU A 76 1.76 -6.04 -2.12
N ARG A 77 1.24 -6.23 -3.34
CA ARG A 77 0.14 -7.15 -3.65
C ARG A 77 0.55 -8.06 -4.80
N TYR A 78 0.10 -9.30 -4.74
CA TYR A 78 0.17 -10.23 -5.87
C TYR A 78 -1.24 -10.48 -6.39
N ILE A 79 -1.47 -10.15 -7.65
CA ILE A 79 -2.73 -10.42 -8.33
C ILE A 79 -2.44 -11.55 -9.31
N ALA A 80 -3.07 -12.71 -9.10
CA ALA A 80 -2.98 -13.86 -9.99
C ALA A 80 -3.81 -13.60 -11.27
N SER A 81 -3.51 -12.54 -12.01
CA SER A 81 -4.13 -12.29 -13.30
C SER A 81 -3.21 -12.81 -14.39
N GLY A 82 -3.50 -14.01 -14.90
CA GLY A 82 -3.31 -14.22 -16.32
C GLY A 82 -4.20 -13.21 -17.03
N TYR A 83 -3.59 -12.29 -17.80
CA TYR A 83 -4.26 -11.29 -18.64
C TYR A 83 -4.65 -9.96 -17.95
N VAL A 84 -3.75 -8.97 -18.02
CA VAL A 84 -4.18 -7.60 -18.32
C VAL A 84 -4.25 -7.55 -19.85
N LYS A 85 -5.44 -7.34 -20.43
CA LYS A 85 -5.54 -7.06 -21.86
C LYS A 85 -4.77 -5.77 -22.12
N ASP A 86 -3.65 -5.85 -22.82
CA ASP A 86 -2.98 -4.68 -23.44
C ASP A 86 -3.95 -3.83 -24.29
N GLY A 87 -5.14 -4.35 -24.61
CA GLY A 87 -6.21 -3.64 -25.30
C GLY A 87 -6.95 -2.57 -24.48
N ASP A 88 -7.01 -2.65 -23.14
CA ASP A 88 -7.81 -1.71 -22.32
C ASP A 88 -7.02 -0.50 -21.81
N ALA A 89 -5.69 -0.56 -21.81
CA ALA A 89 -4.82 0.52 -21.32
C ALA A 89 -4.85 1.78 -22.22
N LYS A 90 -5.29 1.64 -23.48
CA LYS A 90 -5.39 2.75 -24.44
C LYS A 90 -6.60 3.68 -24.19
N GLU A 91 -7.57 3.26 -23.38
CA GLU A 91 -8.79 4.03 -23.11
C GLU A 91 -8.86 4.61 -21.69
N TRP A 92 -7.81 4.46 -20.89
CA TRP A 92 -7.78 5.00 -19.53
C TRP A 92 -7.77 6.52 -19.53
N LYS A 93 -8.87 7.12 -19.05
CA LYS A 93 -8.95 8.56 -18.82
C LYS A 93 -8.48 8.87 -17.40
N ALA A 94 -7.37 9.58 -17.29
CA ALA A 94 -6.80 9.99 -16.00
C ALA A 94 -7.81 10.74 -15.10
N ASP A 95 -8.76 11.46 -15.71
CA ASP A 95 -9.84 12.15 -14.99
C ASP A 95 -10.86 11.18 -14.39
N GLU A 96 -11.24 10.10 -15.09
CA GLU A 96 -12.16 9.08 -14.57
C GLU A 96 -11.50 8.28 -13.43
N LEU A 97 -10.19 8.03 -13.54
CA LEU A 97 -9.41 7.41 -12.48
C LEU A 97 -9.32 8.30 -11.24
N LEU A 98 -9.07 9.60 -11.43
CA LEU A 98 -9.04 10.57 -10.34
C LEU A 98 -10.40 10.68 -9.64
N ALA A 99 -11.50 10.68 -10.41
CA ALA A 99 -12.85 10.67 -9.86
C ALA A 99 -13.09 9.43 -8.99
N SER A 100 -12.74 8.24 -9.48
CA SER A 100 -12.85 7.00 -8.71
C SER A 100 -12.04 7.04 -7.41
N TYR A 101 -10.83 7.62 -7.42
CA TYR A 101 -10.02 7.79 -6.22
C TYR A 101 -10.63 8.78 -5.22
N LYS A 102 -11.21 9.88 -5.70
CA LYS A 102 -11.95 10.83 -4.84
C LYS A 102 -13.12 10.14 -4.17
N GLU A 103 -13.97 9.46 -4.94
CA GLU A 103 -15.14 8.73 -4.43
C GLU A 103 -14.75 7.65 -3.40
N GLY A 104 -13.73 6.84 -3.69
CA GLY A 104 -13.24 5.82 -2.76
C GLY A 104 -12.64 6.43 -1.48
N THR A 105 -12.02 7.61 -1.58
CA THR A 105 -11.47 8.34 -0.43
C THR A 105 -12.59 8.90 0.44
N GLU A 106 -13.62 9.49 -0.16
CA GLU A 106 -14.81 9.99 0.52
C GLU A 106 -15.55 8.86 1.25
N ALA A 107 -15.76 7.72 0.58
CA ALA A 107 -16.37 6.53 1.21
C ALA A 107 -15.54 6.05 2.42
N SER A 108 -14.21 6.04 2.31
CA SER A 108 -13.32 5.62 3.40
C SER A 108 -13.27 6.65 4.55
N ASN A 109 -13.60 7.91 4.31
CA ASN A 109 -13.57 8.95 5.35
C ASN A 109 -14.63 8.72 6.44
N GLU A 110 -15.76 8.12 6.10
CA GLU A 110 -16.77 7.74 7.09
C GLU A 110 -16.20 6.80 8.16
N GLU A 111 -15.37 5.83 7.73
CA GLU A 111 -14.68 4.91 8.64
C GLU A 111 -13.52 5.57 9.37
N ARG A 112 -12.74 6.44 8.69
CA ARG A 112 -11.66 7.22 9.35
C ARG A 112 -12.19 8.08 10.49
N GLN A 113 -13.33 8.73 10.30
CA GLN A 113 -13.98 9.51 11.34
C GLN A 113 -14.42 8.66 12.53
N LYS A 114 -14.98 7.45 12.28
CA LYS A 114 -15.30 6.49 13.35
C LYS A 114 -14.07 6.04 14.13
N MET A 115 -12.90 6.02 13.49
CA MET A 115 -11.61 5.71 14.11
C MET A 115 -10.96 6.92 14.81
N GLY A 116 -11.56 8.11 14.77
CA GLY A 116 -10.96 9.34 15.30
C GLY A 116 -9.80 9.89 14.45
N VAL A 117 -9.69 9.43 13.20
CA VAL A 117 -8.69 9.87 12.22
C VAL A 117 -9.28 10.98 11.35
N ALA A 118 -8.49 12.01 11.07
CA ALA A 118 -8.92 13.11 10.20
C ALA A 118 -9.25 12.60 8.79
N PRO A 119 -10.30 13.14 8.14
CA PRO A 119 -10.64 12.78 6.77
C PRO A 119 -9.54 13.22 5.80
N LEU A 120 -9.40 12.48 4.70
CA LEU A 120 -8.48 12.78 3.61
C LEU A 120 -9.23 13.38 2.43
N GLU A 121 -8.62 14.33 1.73
CA GLU A 121 -9.14 14.91 0.50
C GLU A 121 -8.11 14.75 -0.62
N ILE A 122 -8.56 14.22 -1.77
CA ILE A 122 -7.75 14.20 -2.98
C ILE A 122 -8.08 15.45 -3.80
N THR A 123 -7.12 16.36 -3.92
CA THR A 123 -7.29 17.61 -4.68
C THR A 123 -7.03 17.41 -6.18
N GLY A 124 -6.11 16.53 -6.54
CA GLY A 124 -5.75 16.24 -7.94
C GLY A 124 -4.52 15.34 -8.06
N TRP A 125 -3.99 15.21 -9.28
CA TRP A 125 -2.72 14.55 -9.54
C TRP A 125 -1.54 15.47 -9.19
N ALA A 126 -0.55 14.94 -8.49
CA ALA A 126 0.76 15.61 -8.37
C ALA A 126 1.55 15.53 -9.70
N GLU A 127 1.44 14.38 -10.37
CA GLU A 127 1.90 14.14 -11.74
C GLU A 127 0.85 13.26 -12.41
N VAL A 128 0.38 13.66 -13.60
CA VAL A 128 -0.68 12.92 -14.30
C VAL A 128 -0.08 11.60 -14.81
N PRO A 129 -0.73 10.45 -14.56
CA PRO A 129 -0.22 9.17 -15.03
C PRO A 129 -0.13 9.16 -16.56
N ALA A 130 1.05 8.83 -17.09
CA ALA A 130 1.29 8.59 -18.51
C ALA A 130 1.54 7.10 -18.75
N TYR A 131 0.78 6.50 -19.65
CA TYR A 131 1.00 5.12 -20.09
C TYR A 131 1.75 5.10 -21.41
N GLU A 132 3.02 4.68 -21.39
CA GLU A 132 3.80 4.39 -22.59
C GLU A 132 3.58 2.92 -22.97
N ALA A 133 2.78 2.66 -24.00
CA ALA A 133 2.67 1.34 -24.60
C ALA A 133 3.93 1.10 -25.45
N GLY A 134 4.77 0.13 -25.06
CA GLY A 134 5.93 -0.29 -25.83
C GLY A 134 5.59 -0.96 -27.16
#